data_AF-A0A848UL46-F1
#
_entry.id   AF-A0A848UL46-F1
#
_cell.length_a   1.000
_cell.length_b   1.000
_cell.length_c   1.000
_cell.angle_alpha   90.00
_cell.angle_beta   90.00
_cell.angle_gamma   90.00
#
_symmetry.space_group_name_H-M   'P 1'
#
loop_
_entity.id
_entity.type
_entity.pdbx_description
1 polymer ?
#
loop_
_entity_poly.entity_id
_entity_poly.type
_entity_poly.pdbx_seq_one_letter_code
_entity_poly.pdbx_strand_id
1 'polypeptide(L)' 'RPLLNVMNQLVWSADGRGVHTVVCDGAVVVDDGRMTTIDESALYARAQLMGEAITTRSGLPDKAKYPIL' A
#
# COMPACT_ATOMS: atom_id res chain seq x y z
N ARG A 1 -15.07 1.29 25.27
CA ARG A 1 -14.38 2.34 26.05
C ARG A 1 -14.23 3.55 25.13
N PRO A 2 -14.53 4.79 25.58
CA PRO A 2 -14.42 5.96 24.72
C PRO A 2 -12.96 6.21 24.32
N LEU A 3 -12.76 6.85 23.17
CA LEU A 3 -11.46 7.21 22.64
C LEU A 3 -11.02 8.52 23.32
N LEU A 4 -10.17 8.40 24.34
CA LEU A 4 -9.87 9.50 25.27
C LEU A 4 -8.83 10.50 24.75
N ASN A 5 -8.04 10.12 23.74
CA ASN A 5 -7.00 10.99 23.15
C ASN A 5 -6.80 10.65 21.67
N VAL A 6 -7.45 11.41 20.80
CA VAL A 6 -7.41 11.24 19.33
C VAL A 6 -5.99 11.43 18.75
N MET A 7 -5.18 12.31 19.33
CA MET A 7 -3.83 12.58 18.83
C MET A 7 -2.90 11.39 19.08
N ASN A 8 -2.93 10.85 20.29
CA ASN A 8 -2.15 9.66 20.60
C ASN A 8 -2.61 8.45 19.79
N GLN A 9 -3.91 8.33 19.52
CA GLN A 9 -4.43 7.27 18.66
C GLN A 9 -3.94 7.42 17.22
N LEU A 10 -3.94 8.64 16.68
CA LEU A 10 -3.43 8.92 15.34
C LEU A 10 -1.93 8.61 15.20
N VAL A 11 -1.11 9.00 16.19
CA VAL A 11 0.35 8.87 16.09
C VAL A 11 0.84 7.46 16.40
N TRP A 12 0.25 6.81 17.41
CA TRP A 12 0.81 5.57 17.97
C TRP A 12 0.03 4.31 17.63
N SER A 13 -1.20 4.43 17.12
CA SER A 13 -2.09 3.28 16.93
C SER A 13 -2.70 3.21 15.52
N ALA A 14 -2.83 4.32 14.82
CA ALA A 14 -3.34 4.33 13.46
C ALA A 14 -2.28 3.85 12.46
N ASP A 15 -2.78 3.32 11.35
CA ASP A 15 -2.00 3.02 10.17
C ASP A 15 -2.72 3.56 8.92
N GLY A 16 -2.09 3.43 7.76
CA GLY A 16 -2.62 3.98 6.51
C GLY A 16 -3.99 3.45 6.08
N ARG A 17 -4.44 2.29 6.58
CA ARG A 17 -5.75 1.72 6.23
C ARG A 17 -6.91 2.47 6.89
N GLY A 18 -6.63 3.29 7.89
CA GLY A 18 -7.64 4.14 8.54
C GLY A 18 -8.05 5.37 7.73
N VAL A 19 -7.38 5.65 6.60
CA VAL A 19 -7.71 6.78 5.73
C VAL A 19 -8.92 6.44 4.87
N HIS A 20 -10.01 7.19 5.03
CA HIS A 20 -11.26 6.99 4.28
C HIS A 20 -11.35 7.81 2.99
N THR A 21 -11.05 9.12 3.05
CA THR A 21 -11.18 10.05 1.92
C THR A 21 -9.96 10.96 1.85
N VAL A 22 -9.46 11.22 0.64
CA VAL A 22 -8.35 12.17 0.38
C VAL A 22 -8.75 13.11 -0.74
N VAL A 23 -8.57 14.42 -0.51
CA VAL A 23 -8.86 15.48 -1.48
C VAL A 23 -7.57 16.25 -1.78
N CYS A 24 -7.26 16.43 -3.07
CA CYS A 24 -6.12 17.22 -3.54
C CYS A 24 -6.60 18.18 -4.64
N ASP A 25 -6.36 19.48 -4.48
CA ASP A 25 -6.79 20.52 -5.43
C ASP A 25 -8.29 20.43 -5.81
N GLY A 26 -9.14 20.14 -4.81
CA GLY A 26 -10.58 19.95 -5.00
C GLY A 26 -10.99 18.62 -5.63
N ALA A 27 -10.06 17.77 -6.06
CA ALA A 27 -10.34 16.44 -6.58
C ALA A 27 -10.28 15.37 -5.47
N VAL A 28 -11.30 14.52 -5.39
CA VAL A 28 -11.30 13.33 -4.50
C VAL A 28 -10.44 12.25 -5.16
N VAL A 29 -9.27 11.95 -4.57
CA VAL A 29 -8.32 10.95 -5.09
C VAL A 29 -8.40 9.59 -4.37
N VAL A 30 -9.01 9.57 -3.18
CA VAL A 30 -9.39 8.37 -2.43
C VAL A 30 -10.82 8.56 -1.91
N ASP A 31 -11.67 7.57 -2.07
CA ASP A 31 -13.03 7.52 -1.52
C ASP A 31 -13.37 6.11 -1.03
N ASP A 32 -14.04 6.00 0.12
CA ASP A 32 -14.32 4.72 0.81
C ASP A 32 -13.06 3.81 0.92
N GLY A 33 -11.90 4.42 1.20
CA GLY A 33 -10.62 3.72 1.29
C GLY A 33 -10.08 3.16 -0.03
N ARG A 34 -10.68 3.52 -1.18
CA ARG A 34 -10.27 3.08 -2.53
C ARG A 34 -9.74 4.25 -3.36
N MET A 35 -8.76 3.97 -4.21
CA MET A 35 -8.27 4.96 -5.17
C MET A 35 -9.33 5.25 -6.25
N THR A 36 -9.55 6.53 -6.57
CA THR A 36 -10.48 6.95 -7.64
C THR A 36 -9.77 7.21 -8.97
N THR A 37 -8.44 7.24 -8.95
CA THR A 37 -7.60 7.73 -10.07
C THR A 37 -6.88 6.62 -10.83
N ILE A 38 -6.96 5.38 -10.35
CA ILE A 38 -6.27 4.22 -10.93
C ILE A 38 -7.16 2.98 -10.89
N ASP A 39 -6.93 2.05 -11.82
CA ASP A 39 -7.38 0.67 -11.69
C ASP A 39 -6.35 -0.10 -10.85
N GLU A 40 -6.69 -0.34 -9.59
CA GLU A 40 -5.81 -1.03 -8.64
C GLU A 40 -5.51 -2.46 -9.10
N SER A 41 -6.50 -3.17 -9.65
CA SER A 41 -6.33 -4.55 -10.09
C SER A 41 -5.34 -4.67 -11.25
N ALA A 42 -5.47 -3.79 -12.24
CA ALA A 42 -4.56 -3.71 -13.36
C ALA A 42 -3.16 -3.26 -12.91
N LEU A 43 -3.08 -2.32 -11.97
CA LEU A 43 -1.81 -1.87 -11.39
C LEU A 43 -1.08 -3.03 -10.71
N TYR A 44 -1.74 -3.80 -9.86
CA TYR A 44 -1.13 -4.95 -9.19
C TYR A 44 -0.67 -6.02 -10.17
N ALA A 45 -1.50 -6.37 -11.16
CA ALA A 45 -1.13 -7.36 -12.17
C ALA A 45 0.12 -6.92 -12.97
N ARG A 46 0.17 -5.64 -13.37
CA ARG A 46 1.33 -5.09 -14.06
C ARG A 46 2.56 -5.02 -13.16
N ALA A 47 2.41 -4.62 -11.91
CA ALA A 47 3.51 -4.57 -10.94
C ALA A 47 4.14 -5.96 -10.75
N GLN A 48 3.32 -7.00 -10.63
CA GLN A 48 3.79 -8.39 -10.53
C GLN A 48 4.61 -8.81 -11.75
N LEU A 49 4.05 -8.62 -12.95
CA LEU A 49 4.72 -8.99 -14.20
C LEU A 49 6.06 -8.26 -14.38
N MET A 50 6.10 -6.97 -14.03
CA MET A 50 7.33 -6.18 -14.09
C MET A 50 8.35 -6.62 -13.05
N GLY A 51 7.92 -6.97 -11.83
CA GLY A 51 8.77 -7.49 -10.77
C GLY A 51 9.45 -8.81 -11.15
N GLU A 52 8.69 -9.73 -11.75
CA GLU A 52 9.23 -10.99 -12.30
C GLU A 52 10.26 -10.72 -13.40
N ALA A 53 9.92 -9.86 -14.36
CA ALA A 53 10.79 -9.53 -15.46
C ALA A 53 12.11 -8.86 -15.00
N ILE A 54 12.06 -8.01 -13.97
CA ILE A 54 13.26 -7.43 -13.36
C ILE A 54 14.10 -8.52 -12.70
N THR A 55 13.48 -9.39 -11.92
CA THR A 55 14.16 -10.50 -11.24
C THR A 55 14.89 -11.39 -12.25
N THR A 56 14.21 -11.83 -13.32
CA THR A 56 14.81 -12.66 -14.37
C THR A 56 16.01 -12.00 -15.03
N ARG A 57 15.91 -10.71 -15.37
CA ARG A 57 17.01 -10.00 -16.06
C ARG A 57 18.18 -9.64 -15.15
N SER A 58 17.94 -9.53 -13.84
CA SER A 58 18.96 -9.07 -12.90
C SER A 58 20.10 -10.09 -12.69
N GLY A 59 19.86 -11.38 -12.97
CA GLY A 59 20.81 -12.46 -12.65
C GLY A 59 21.10 -12.59 -11.15
N LEU A 60 20.37 -11.86 -10.29
CA LEU A 60 20.54 -11.94 -8.85
C LEU A 60 19.97 -13.29 -8.38
N PRO A 61 20.72 -14.05 -7.57
CA PRO A 61 20.19 -15.27 -6.99
C PRO A 61 18.98 -14.93 -6.12
N ASP A 62 17.97 -15.80 -6.11
CA ASP A 62 16.90 -15.71 -5.13
C ASP A 62 17.50 -15.92 -3.73
N LYS A 63 17.75 -14.80 -3.03
CA LYS A 63 18.42 -14.78 -1.72
C LYS A 63 17.45 -14.97 -0.57
N ALA A 64 16.14 -14.98 -0.80
CA ALA A 64 15.14 -15.12 0.25
C ALA A 64 14.84 -16.60 0.51
N LYS A 65 15.83 -17.37 0.99
CA LYS A 65 15.58 -18.72 1.52
C LYS A 65 15.13 -18.62 2.97
N TYR A 66 13.88 -18.97 3.24
CA TYR A 66 13.37 -19.20 4.60
C TYR A 66 12.86 -20.65 4.74
N PRO A 67 13.11 -21.31 5.89
CA PRO A 67 14.07 -20.93 6.93
C PRO A 67 15.51 -21.14 6.44
N ILE A 68 16.42 -20.30 6.91
CA ILE A 68 17.86 -20.54 6.83
C ILE A 68 18.23 -21.32 8.11
N LEU A 69 18.71 -22.55 7.95
CA LEU A 69 19.28 -23.36 9.02
C LEU A 69 20.57 -22.73 9.56
#